data_AF-A0A2W7BZQ6-F1
#
_entry.id   AF-A0A2W7BZQ6-F1
#
_cell.length_a   1.000
_cell.length_b   1.000
_cell.length_c   1.000
_cell.angle_alpha   90.00
_cell.angle_beta   90.00
_cell.angle_gamma   90.00
#
_symmetry.space_group_name_H-M   'P 1'
#
loop_
_entity.id
_entity.type
_entity.pdbx_description
1 polymer ?
#
loop_
_entity_poly.entity_id
_entity_poly.type
_entity_poly.pdbx_seq_one_letter_code
_entity_poly.pdbx_strand_id
1 'polypeptide(L)'
;MLVPPAYGRAFKDEEYFSYPKEELRPRCLALYEKERADGTELPAIIGLLRDHVEREEERLRVEQEERYKRWREEDRMAREQWTQLQKSPHWFCRANGRTYRLSPTKDKMWNLYRVSSVSEDDEKALIGKYGRRGDATKVVSQMAYQPEPRW
;
A
#
# COMPACT_ATOMS: atom_id res chain seq x y z
N MET A 1 -31.67 -55.04 19.26
CA MET A 1 -30.40 -54.79 18.56
C MET A 1 -30.44 -53.36 18.07
N LEU A 2 -29.49 -52.53 18.52
CA LEU A 2 -29.42 -51.10 18.30
C LEU A 2 -28.87 -50.78 16.91
N VAL A 3 -29.49 -49.84 16.22
CA VAL A 3 -29.02 -49.27 14.95
C VAL A 3 -27.83 -48.34 15.25
N PRO A 4 -26.65 -48.53 14.65
CA PRO A 4 -25.56 -47.56 14.81
C PRO A 4 -25.79 -46.35 13.88
N PRO A 5 -25.61 -45.10 14.36
CA PRO A 5 -25.60 -43.92 13.49
C PRO A 5 -24.20 -43.77 12.88
N ALA A 6 -24.15 -43.69 11.56
CA ALA A 6 -22.91 -43.62 10.80
C ALA A 6 -22.74 -42.24 10.16
N TYR A 7 -21.66 -41.58 10.60
CA TYR A 7 -20.87 -40.52 9.98
C TYR A 7 -21.34 -39.07 10.07
N GLY A 8 -20.73 -38.39 11.05
CA GLY A 8 -20.70 -36.94 11.20
C GLY A 8 -19.99 -36.21 10.06
N ARG A 9 -20.31 -34.92 9.95
CA ARG A 9 -19.65 -33.96 9.05
C ARG A 9 -18.14 -33.97 9.30
N ALA A 10 -17.37 -34.17 8.24
CA ALA A 10 -15.92 -34.08 8.25
C ALA A 10 -15.48 -32.68 8.71
N PHE A 11 -14.87 -32.61 9.89
CA PHE A 11 -14.05 -31.48 10.30
C PHE A 11 -12.80 -31.48 9.43
N LYS A 12 -12.70 -30.53 8.49
CA LYS A 12 -11.42 -30.14 7.92
C LYS A 12 -10.83 -29.06 8.82
N ASP A 13 -10.24 -29.46 9.94
CA ASP A 13 -9.34 -28.58 10.69
C ASP A 13 -7.93 -28.75 10.13
N GLU A 14 -7.68 -28.09 9.00
CA GLU A 14 -6.33 -27.66 8.68
C GLU A 14 -6.17 -26.32 9.39
N GLU A 15 -5.80 -26.39 10.67
CA GLU A 15 -5.74 -25.27 11.61
C GLU A 15 -4.70 -24.26 11.13
N TYR A 16 -5.14 -23.31 10.30
CA TYR A 16 -4.37 -22.13 9.93
C TYR A 16 -4.24 -21.27 11.19
N PHE A 17 -3.18 -21.50 11.97
CA PHE A 17 -2.81 -20.64 13.09
C PHE A 17 -2.43 -19.25 12.55
N SER A 18 -3.43 -18.38 12.39
CA SER A 18 -3.22 -16.95 12.23
C SER A 18 -2.61 -16.43 13.54
N TYR A 19 -1.44 -15.79 13.47
CA TYR A 19 -0.88 -15.12 14.64
C TYR A 19 -1.91 -14.12 15.18
N PRO A 20 -2.16 -14.08 16.51
CA PRO A 20 -3.07 -13.11 17.09
C PRO A 20 -2.71 -11.69 16.68
N LYS A 21 -3.64 -11.00 16.01
CA LYS A 21 -3.45 -9.60 15.61
C LYS A 21 -3.73 -8.71 16.81
N GLU A 22 -2.68 -8.17 17.42
CA GLU A 22 -2.78 -7.25 18.57
C GLU A 22 -3.71 -6.05 18.30
N GLU A 23 -3.82 -5.62 17.04
CA GLU A 23 -4.71 -4.54 16.59
C GLU A 23 -6.20 -4.84 16.85
N LEU A 24 -6.59 -6.11 16.89
CA LEU A 24 -7.98 -6.53 17.12
C LEU A 24 -8.30 -6.69 18.61
N ARG A 25 -7.27 -6.80 19.47
CA ARG A 25 -7.42 -7.04 20.91
C ARG A 25 -8.33 -6.03 21.62
N PRO A 26 -8.22 -4.71 21.40
CA PRO A 26 -9.09 -3.73 22.07
C PRO A 26 -10.57 -3.91 21.68
N ARG A 27 -10.85 -4.27 20.43
CA ARG A 27 -12.22 -4.48 19.94
C ARG A 27 -12.82 -5.76 20.50
N CYS A 28 -12.04 -6.85 20.56
CA CYS A 28 -12.44 -8.09 21.20
C CYS A 28 -12.72 -7.89 22.69
N LEU A 29 -11.89 -7.11 23.40
CA LEU A 29 -12.11 -6.81 24.82
C LEU A 29 -13.42 -6.04 25.04
N ALA A 30 -13.69 -5.01 24.22
CA ALA A 30 -14.93 -4.24 24.31
C ALA A 30 -16.18 -5.11 24.04
N LEU A 31 -16.10 -6.02 23.06
CA LEU A 31 -17.19 -6.96 22.77
C LEU A 31 -17.40 -7.93 23.94
N TYR A 32 -16.32 -8.48 24.49
CA TYR A 32 -16.39 -9.36 25.66
C TYR A 32 -17.01 -8.67 26.87
N GLU A 33 -16.58 -7.46 27.22
CA GLU A 33 -17.08 -6.71 28.38
C GLU A 33 -18.57 -6.39 28.24
N LYS A 34 -19.00 -6.00 27.03
CA LYS A 34 -20.41 -5.76 26.72
C LYS A 34 -21.25 -7.02 26.90
N GLU A 35 -20.90 -8.11 26.23
CA GLU A 35 -21.68 -9.35 26.26
C GLU A 35 -21.69 -9.99 27.65
N ARG A 36 -20.59 -9.85 28.41
CA ARG A 36 -20.53 -10.27 29.81
C ARG A 36 -21.47 -9.44 30.70
N ALA A 37 -21.60 -8.15 30.46
CA ALA A 37 -22.53 -7.28 31.19
C ALA A 37 -23.99 -7.60 30.85
N ASP A 38 -24.26 -7.98 29.60
CA ASP A 38 -25.59 -8.39 29.12
C ASP A 38 -25.99 -9.81 29.60
N GLY A 39 -25.10 -10.51 30.30
CA GLY A 39 -25.35 -11.84 30.86
C GLY A 39 -25.25 -12.98 29.84
N THR A 40 -24.64 -12.72 28.68
CA THR A 40 -24.41 -13.74 27.64
C THR A 40 -23.48 -14.83 28.17
N GLU A 41 -23.82 -16.10 27.91
CA GLU A 41 -22.99 -17.22 28.36
C GLU A 41 -21.64 -17.26 27.63
N LEU A 42 -20.59 -17.68 28.33
CA LEU A 42 -19.22 -17.70 27.80
C LEU A 42 -19.08 -18.44 26.44
N PRO A 43 -19.73 -19.59 26.18
CA PRO A 43 -19.68 -20.24 24.86
C PRO A 43 -20.25 -19.36 23.74
N ALA A 44 -21.32 -18.60 24.01
CA ALA A 44 -21.89 -17.68 23.05
C ALA A 44 -20.98 -16.46 22.82
N ILE A 45 -20.35 -15.93 23.88
CA ILE A 45 -19.35 -14.85 23.76
C ILE A 45 -18.16 -15.30 22.89
N ILE A 46 -17.66 -16.53 23.10
CA ILE A 46 -16.56 -17.09 22.28
C ILE A 46 -16.96 -17.16 20.80
N GLY A 47 -18.19 -17.60 20.50
CA GLY A 47 -18.72 -17.60 19.14
C GLY A 47 -18.75 -16.20 18.53
N LEU A 48 -19.27 -15.22 19.27
CA LEU A 48 -19.34 -13.81 18.83
C LEU A 48 -17.96 -13.21 18.59
N LEU A 49 -16.98 -13.51 19.45
CA LEU A 49 -15.60 -13.07 19.30
C LEU A 49 -14.95 -13.66 18.04
N ARG A 50 -15.16 -14.96 17.77
CA ARG A 50 -14.66 -15.61 16.55
C ARG A 50 -15.24 -14.95 15.30
N ASP A 51 -16.56 -14.80 15.25
CA ASP A 51 -17.25 -14.18 14.12
C ASP A 51 -16.87 -12.71 13.94
N HIS A 52 -16.51 -12.01 15.03
CA HIS A 52 -15.99 -10.65 14.97
C HIS A 52 -14.59 -10.61 14.37
N VAL A 53 -13.67 -11.45 14.86
CA VAL A 53 -12.30 -11.53 14.33
C VAL A 53 -12.30 -11.86 12.85
N GLU A 54 -13.06 -12.88 12.42
CA GLU A 54 -13.14 -13.27 11.00
C GLU A 54 -13.58 -12.11 10.10
N ARG A 55 -14.62 -11.35 10.51
CA ARG A 55 -15.10 -10.18 9.76
C ARG A 55 -14.08 -9.05 9.71
N GLU A 56 -13.41 -8.77 10.81
CA GLU A 56 -12.42 -7.70 10.89
C GLU A 56 -11.16 -8.06 10.08
N GLU A 57 -10.74 -9.32 10.11
CA GLU A 57 -9.64 -9.82 9.29
C GLU A 57 -9.95 -9.75 7.80
N GLU A 58 -11.16 -10.13 7.40
CA GLU A 58 -11.60 -9.99 6.01
C GLU A 58 -11.58 -8.53 5.55
N ARG A 59 -12.11 -7.62 6.40
CA ARG A 59 -12.08 -6.18 6.09
C ARG A 59 -10.65 -5.66 5.92
N LEU A 60 -9.74 -6.04 6.83
CA LEU A 60 -8.33 -5.67 6.74
C LEU A 60 -7.66 -6.25 5.49
N ARG A 61 -8.00 -7.49 5.11
CA ARG A 61 -7.48 -8.13 3.90
C ARG A 61 -7.89 -7.36 2.66
N VAL A 62 -9.17 -7.04 2.52
CA VAL A 62 -9.70 -6.25 1.40
C VAL A 62 -9.04 -4.87 1.34
N GLU A 63 -8.93 -4.17 2.47
CA GLU A 63 -8.30 -2.85 2.52
C GLU A 63 -6.82 -2.89 2.11
N GLN A 64 -6.07 -3.89 2.60
CA GLN A 64 -4.67 -4.09 2.22
C GLN A 64 -4.53 -4.44 0.74
N GLU A 65 -5.41 -5.28 0.19
CA GLU A 65 -5.40 -5.63 -1.22
C GLU A 65 -5.68 -4.41 -2.10
N GLU A 66 -6.66 -3.57 -1.75
CA GLU A 66 -6.94 -2.33 -2.45
C GLU A 66 -5.79 -1.33 -2.38
N ARG A 67 -5.17 -1.18 -1.20
CA ARG A 67 -3.95 -0.35 -1.05
C ARG A 67 -2.82 -0.89 -1.92
N TYR A 68 -2.62 -2.20 -1.96
CA TYR A 68 -1.59 -2.82 -2.78
C TYR A 68 -1.87 -2.68 -4.28
N LYS A 69 -3.12 -2.85 -4.71
CA LYS A 69 -3.55 -2.63 -6.10
C LYS A 69 -3.30 -1.19 -6.54
N ARG A 70 -3.74 -0.21 -5.73
CA ARG A 70 -3.49 1.22 -5.98
C ARG A 70 -1.99 1.52 -6.05
N TRP A 71 -1.21 1.02 -5.10
CA TRP A 71 0.23 1.21 -5.10
C TRP A 71 0.93 0.63 -6.34
N ARG A 72 0.51 -0.57 -6.79
CA ARG A 72 1.04 -1.17 -8.03
C ARG A 72 0.65 -0.39 -9.28
N GLU A 73 -0.57 0.11 -9.34
CA GLU A 73 -1.03 0.93 -10.46
C GLU A 73 -0.30 2.27 -10.51
N GLU A 74 -0.11 2.94 -9.36
CA GLU A 74 0.73 4.13 -9.24
C GLU A 74 2.17 3.86 -9.70
N ASP A 75 2.76 2.73 -9.29
CA ASP A 75 4.12 2.36 -9.71
C ASP A 75 4.19 2.05 -11.23
N ARG A 76 3.17 1.39 -11.79
CA ARG A 76 3.07 1.13 -13.23
C ARG A 76 2.99 2.44 -14.02
N MET A 77 2.06 3.32 -13.66
CA MET A 77 1.88 4.62 -14.32
C MET A 77 3.14 5.48 -14.22
N ALA A 78 3.81 5.48 -13.07
CA ALA A 78 5.09 6.16 -12.92
C ALA A 78 6.11 5.59 -13.92
N ARG A 79 6.29 4.27 -14.00
CA ARG A 79 7.25 3.67 -14.95
C ARG A 79 6.97 4.03 -16.40
N GLU A 80 5.71 4.05 -16.82
CA GLU A 80 5.31 4.40 -18.19
C GLU A 80 5.59 5.86 -18.52
N GLN A 81 5.51 6.76 -17.54
CA GLN A 81 5.74 8.20 -17.74
C GLN A 81 7.21 8.58 -17.87
N TRP A 82 8.13 7.78 -17.30
CA TRP A 82 9.57 8.03 -17.36
C TRP A 82 10.20 7.25 -18.50
N THR A 83 10.90 7.95 -19.40
CA THR A 83 11.62 7.35 -20.52
C THR A 83 13.13 7.54 -20.35
N GLN A 84 13.90 6.48 -20.58
CA GLN A 84 15.36 6.56 -20.65
C GLN A 84 15.78 6.91 -22.08
N LEU A 85 16.55 7.98 -22.24
CA LEU A 85 17.02 8.43 -23.57
C LEU A 85 18.48 8.02 -23.77
N GLN A 86 18.81 7.55 -24.99
CA GLN A 86 20.19 7.33 -25.47
C GLN A 86 21.10 6.50 -24.52
N LYS A 87 20.55 5.52 -23.79
CA LYS A 87 21.28 4.72 -22.76
C LYS A 87 21.88 5.55 -21.62
N SER A 88 21.49 6.82 -21.48
CA SER A 88 21.89 7.67 -20.37
C SER A 88 21.39 7.08 -19.04
N PRO A 89 22.14 7.19 -17.93
CA PRO A 89 21.65 6.77 -16.61
C PRO A 89 20.46 7.62 -16.12
N HIS A 90 20.15 8.71 -16.82
CA HIS A 90 19.06 9.63 -16.52
C HIS A 90 17.72 9.18 -17.10
N TRP A 91 16.66 9.41 -16.34
CA TRP A 91 15.28 9.22 -16.78
C TRP A 91 14.62 10.57 -17.03
N PHE A 92 13.83 10.68 -18.08
CA PHE A 92 13.17 11.93 -18.46
C PHE A 92 11.66 11.74 -18.47
N CYS A 93 10.92 12.78 -18.06
CA CYS A 93 9.49 12.84 -18.28
C CYS A 93 9.06 14.25 -18.70
N ARG A 94 7.90 14.33 -19.35
CA ARG A 94 7.29 15.59 -19.75
C ARG A 94 5.90 15.69 -19.15
N ALA A 95 5.62 16.80 -18.49
CA ALA A 95 4.32 17.08 -17.88
C ALA A 95 3.98 18.57 -18.06
N ASN A 96 2.75 18.86 -18.51
CA ASN A 96 2.26 20.22 -18.79
C ASN A 96 3.26 21.08 -19.60
N GLY A 97 3.85 20.52 -20.65
CA GLY A 97 4.84 21.20 -21.49
C GLY A 97 6.25 21.31 -20.90
N ARG A 98 6.44 21.07 -19.60
CA ARG A 98 7.72 21.13 -18.87
C ARG A 98 8.45 19.80 -18.87
N THR A 99 9.78 19.83 -18.90
CA THR A 99 10.63 18.65 -18.91
C THR A 99 11.32 18.46 -17.57
N TYR A 100 11.31 17.23 -17.08
CA TYR A 100 11.93 16.84 -15.81
C TYR A 100 12.91 15.72 -16.03
N ARG A 101 13.99 15.72 -15.25
CA ARG A 101 15.05 14.72 -15.31
C ARG A 101 15.26 14.12 -13.93
N LEU A 102 15.29 12.79 -13.86
CA LEU A 102 15.71 12.02 -12.72
C LEU A 102 17.13 11.50 -12.94
N SER A 103 18.03 11.90 -12.06
CA SER A 103 19.42 11.44 -12.05
C SER A 103 19.66 10.51 -10.87
N PRO A 104 20.24 9.32 -11.07
CA PRO A 104 20.58 8.43 -9.98
C PRO A 104 21.72 9.04 -9.15
N THR A 105 21.66 8.86 -7.83
CA THR A 105 22.71 9.28 -6.89
C THR A 105 23.47 8.07 -6.36
N LYS A 106 24.64 8.30 -5.76
CA LYS A 106 25.46 7.24 -5.16
C LYS A 106 24.73 6.47 -4.04
N ASP A 107 23.75 7.11 -3.39
CA ASP A 107 22.97 6.55 -2.29
C ASP A 107 21.75 5.74 -2.74
N LYS A 108 21.69 5.31 -4.02
CA LYS A 108 20.52 4.64 -4.62
C LYS A 108 19.21 5.47 -4.55
N MET A 109 19.33 6.78 -4.38
CA MET A 109 18.23 7.74 -4.45
C MET A 109 18.23 8.47 -5.80
N TRP A 110 17.18 9.23 -6.07
CA TRP A 110 16.98 9.97 -7.31
C TRP A 110 16.94 11.49 -7.06
N ASN A 111 17.78 12.25 -7.74
CA ASN A 111 17.66 13.71 -7.79
C ASN A 111 16.74 14.11 -8.94
N LEU A 112 15.73 14.91 -8.65
CA LEU A 112 14.78 15.46 -9.62
C LEU A 112 15.18 16.88 -10.00
N TYR A 113 15.35 17.11 -11.29
CA TYR A 113 15.67 18.40 -11.87
C TYR A 113 14.56 18.87 -12.80
N ARG A 114 14.27 20.17 -12.80
CA ARG A 114 13.56 20.83 -13.91
C ARG A 114 14.60 21.23 -14.95
N VAL A 115 14.44 20.74 -16.17
CA VAL A 115 15.40 20.96 -17.26
C VAL A 115 14.71 21.66 -18.43
N SER A 116 15.43 22.53 -19.11
CA SER A 116 14.95 23.21 -20.32
C SER A 116 15.21 22.38 -21.57
N SER A 117 16.22 21.51 -21.52
CA SER A 117 16.62 20.63 -22.61
C SER A 117 16.95 19.21 -22.10
N VAL A 118 17.13 18.26 -23.03
CA VAL A 118 17.52 16.87 -22.72
C VAL A 118 19.04 16.77 -22.44
N SER A 119 19.79 17.88 -22.50
CA SER A 119 21.23 17.88 -22.26
C SER A 119 21.58 17.42 -20.85
N GLU A 120 22.67 16.67 -20.72
CA GLU A 120 23.18 16.20 -19.43
C GLU A 120 23.76 17.36 -18.59
N ASP A 121 24.16 18.47 -19.22
CA ASP A 121 24.73 19.65 -18.56
C ASP A 121 23.68 20.60 -17.94
N ASP A 122 22.38 20.36 -18.17
CA ASP A 122 21.31 21.22 -17.66
C ASP A 122 20.89 20.78 -16.24
N GLU A 123 21.66 21.22 -15.24
CA GLU A 123 21.40 20.96 -13.81
C GLU A 123 20.68 22.11 -13.08
N LYS A 124 20.19 23.10 -13.83
CA LYS A 124 19.93 24.44 -13.28
C LYS A 124 18.86 24.54 -12.20
N ALA A 125 17.99 23.54 -12.02
CA ALA A 125 16.90 23.59 -11.04
C ALA A 125 16.67 22.25 -10.34
N LEU A 126 17.47 21.95 -9.31
CA LEU A 126 17.21 20.80 -8.43
C LEU A 126 15.92 21.05 -7.62
N ILE A 127 14.91 20.21 -7.85
CA ILE A 127 13.65 20.24 -7.11
C ILE A 127 13.82 19.50 -5.77
N GLY A 128 14.52 18.37 -5.77
CA GLY A 128 14.72 17.58 -4.56
C GLY A 128 15.28 16.18 -4.81
N LYS A 129 15.42 15.41 -3.71
CA LYS A 129 15.93 14.03 -3.68
C LYS A 129 14.83 13.08 -3.21
N TYR A 130 14.65 11.97 -3.91
CA TYR A 130 13.54 11.03 -3.72
C TYR A 130 14.04 9.59 -3.64
N GLY A 131 13.39 8.77 -2.81
CA GLY A 131 13.73 7.35 -2.69
C GLY A 131 13.26 6.53 -3.88
N ARG A 132 12.07 6.82 -4.43
CA ARG A 132 11.49 6.09 -5.57
C ARG A 132 11.05 7.04 -6.68
N ARG A 133 10.96 6.52 -7.91
CA ARG A 133 10.44 7.26 -9.08
C ARG A 133 8.97 7.71 -8.89
N GLY A 134 8.18 6.92 -8.15
CA GLY A 134 6.80 7.28 -7.81
C GLY A 134 6.70 8.56 -6.97
N ASP A 135 7.61 8.77 -6.01
CA ASP A 135 7.63 9.97 -5.17
C ASP A 135 7.92 11.22 -6.02
N ALA A 136 8.89 11.12 -6.94
CA ALA A 136 9.19 12.18 -7.89
C ALA A 136 8.02 12.46 -8.84
N THR A 137 7.28 11.42 -9.26
CA THR A 137 6.10 11.55 -10.13
C THR A 137 4.99 12.37 -9.46
N LYS A 138 4.75 12.16 -8.16
CA LYS A 138 3.78 12.95 -7.37
C LYS A 138 4.18 14.42 -7.26
N VAL A 139 5.48 14.70 -7.17
CA VAL A 139 5.96 16.09 -7.16
C VAL A 139 5.84 16.72 -8.54
N VAL A 140 6.18 15.99 -9.61
CA VAL A 140 6.01 16.47 -11.00
C VAL A 140 4.54 16.78 -11.29
N SER A 141 3.60 15.92 -10.87
CA SER A 141 2.17 16.16 -11.13
C SER A 141 1.62 17.40 -10.42
N GLN A 142 2.22 17.84 -9.31
CA GLN A 142 1.87 19.09 -8.64
C GLN A 142 2.63 20.28 -9.26
N MET A 143 3.95 20.17 -9.40
CA MET A 143 4.85 21.22 -9.89
C MET A 143 4.58 21.60 -11.34
N ALA A 144 4.08 20.68 -12.16
CA ALA A 144 3.78 20.95 -13.56
C ALA A 144 2.68 22.02 -13.74
N TYR A 145 1.78 22.18 -12.77
CA TYR A 145 0.65 23.12 -12.83
C TYR A 145 0.82 24.35 -11.94
N GLN A 146 1.80 24.35 -11.05
CA GLN A 146 2.11 25.51 -10.22
C GLN A 146 2.95 26.55 -11.00
N PRO A 147 2.89 27.85 -10.63
CA PRO A 147 3.81 28.86 -11.14
C PRO A 147 5.25 28.41 -10.92
N GLU A 148 6.13 28.62 -11.91
CA GLU A 148 7.52 28.20 -11.75
C GLU A 148 8.16 28.93 -10.56
N PRO A 149 8.80 28.21 -9.63
CA PRO A 149 9.59 28.86 -8.59
C PRO A 149 10.67 29.71 -9.27
N ARG A 150 10.99 30.87 -8.71
CA ARG A 150 12.18 31.63 -9.10
C ARG A 150 13.40 30.95 -8.46
N TRP A 151 14.02 30.02 -9.16
CA TRP A 151 15.31 29.41 -8.83
C TRP A 151 16.45 30.15 -9.55
#